data_AF-A0A963Q7Z4-F1
#
_entry.id   AF-A0A963Q7Z4-F1
#
_cell.length_a   1.000
_cell.length_b   1.000
_cell.length_c   1.000
_cell.angle_alpha   90.00
_cell.angle_beta   90.00
_cell.angle_gamma   90.00
#
_symmetry.space_group_name_H-M   'P 1'
#
loop_
_entity.id
_entity.type
_entity.pdbx_description
1 polymer ?
#
loop_
_entity_poly.entity_id
_entity_poly.type
_entity_poly.pdbx_seq_one_letter_code
_entity_poly.pdbx_strand_id
1 'polypeptide(L)'
;QAYMAFLHLWKDAAVVLTDSGGMQEETTALGVPCITIRENTERPITVDEGTNVLAGTDPQVIVSEVRKVLRGEGKAGRRPQLWDGQAATRIVDILAAYLGQPAATAATA
;
A
#
# COMPACT_ATOMS: atom_id res chain seq x y z
N GLN A 1 -1.99 -8.76 18.64
CA GLN A 1 -3.06 -7.76 18.47
C GLN A 1 -3.90 -8.17 17.27
N ALA A 2 -5.21 -7.93 17.26
CA ALA A 2 -6.05 -8.31 16.12
C ALA A 2 -5.77 -7.37 14.93
N TYR A 3 -5.45 -7.93 13.76
CA TYR A 3 -5.04 -7.16 12.57
C TYR A 3 -6.06 -6.09 12.15
N MET A 4 -7.36 -6.37 12.29
CA MET A 4 -8.42 -5.39 12.00
C MET A 4 -8.35 -4.12 12.87
N ALA A 5 -8.03 -4.28 14.15
CA ALA A 5 -7.85 -3.13 15.04
C ALA A 5 -6.62 -2.31 14.63
N PHE A 6 -5.59 -2.97 14.11
CA PHE A 6 -4.40 -2.32 13.59
C PHE A 6 -4.76 -1.54 12.31
N LEU A 7 -5.41 -2.17 11.32
CA LEU A 7 -5.87 -1.51 10.07
C LEU A 7 -6.68 -0.23 10.30
N HIS A 8 -7.59 -0.25 11.27
CA HIS A 8 -8.40 0.93 11.60
C HIS A 8 -7.58 2.13 12.09
N LEU A 9 -6.34 1.92 12.56
CA LEU A 9 -5.47 2.99 13.03
C LEU A 9 -4.92 3.84 11.88
N TRP A 10 -4.57 3.24 10.75
CA TRP A 10 -3.95 3.98 9.63
C TRP A 10 -4.84 4.18 8.41
N LYS A 11 -5.96 3.44 8.26
CA LYS A 11 -6.79 3.56 7.06
C LYS A 11 -7.31 4.98 6.78
N ASP A 12 -7.44 5.80 7.83
CA ASP A 12 -7.87 7.21 7.76
C ASP A 12 -6.79 8.18 8.28
N ALA A 13 -5.55 7.72 8.44
CA ALA A 13 -4.47 8.57 8.93
C ALA A 13 -4.13 9.68 7.91
N ALA A 14 -3.77 10.86 8.41
CA ALA A 14 -3.28 11.94 7.56
C ALA A 14 -1.93 11.58 6.88
N VAL A 15 -1.10 10.82 7.59
CA VAL A 15 0.18 10.29 7.09
C VAL A 15 0.62 9.11 7.95
N VAL A 16 1.27 8.12 7.33
CA VAL A 16 1.91 6.99 8.00
C VAL A 16 3.43 7.11 7.84
N LEU A 17 4.17 6.92 8.93
CA LEU A 17 5.62 6.74 8.90
C LEU A 17 5.92 5.28 9.22
N THR A 18 6.72 4.61 8.40
CA THR A 18 6.97 3.16 8.56
C THR A 18 8.29 2.73 7.95
N ASP A 19 8.85 1.62 8.43
CA ASP A 19 9.92 0.85 7.80
C ASP A 19 9.40 -0.49 7.21
N SER A 20 8.13 -0.81 7.44
CA SER A 20 7.47 -2.04 7.00
C SER A 20 7.10 -2.02 5.52
N GLY A 21 7.54 -3.03 4.77
CA GLY A 21 7.16 -3.22 3.36
C GLY A 21 5.65 -3.45 3.17
N GLY A 22 5.02 -4.24 4.06
CA GLY A 22 3.58 -4.50 4.00
C GLY A 22 2.75 -3.23 4.18
N MET A 23 3.16 -2.35 5.10
CA MET A 23 2.47 -1.07 5.28
C MET A 23 2.62 -0.14 4.07
N GLN A 24 3.72 -0.18 3.34
CA GLN A 24 3.87 0.58 2.09
C GLN A 24 2.82 0.15 1.04
N GLU A 25 2.57 -1.15 0.94
CA GLU A 25 1.56 -1.71 0.04
C GLU A 25 0.13 -1.38 0.53
N GLU A 26 -0.16 -1.61 1.80
CA GLU A 26 -1.49 -1.38 2.38
C GLU A 26 -1.90 0.10 2.31
N THR A 27 -1.00 1.03 2.64
CA THR A 27 -1.26 2.47 2.56
C THR A 27 -1.48 2.93 1.12
N THR A 28 -0.67 2.44 0.18
CA THR A 28 -0.87 2.71 -1.26
C THR A 28 -2.21 2.18 -1.75
N ALA A 29 -2.58 0.95 -1.37
CA ALA A 29 -3.86 0.37 -1.72
C ALA A 29 -5.02 1.22 -1.17
N LEU A 30 -4.91 1.74 0.05
CA LEU A 30 -5.94 2.55 0.69
C LEU A 30 -5.91 4.05 0.30
N GLY A 31 -4.89 4.51 -0.41
CA GLY A 31 -4.73 5.93 -0.76
C GLY A 31 -4.25 6.80 0.42
N VAL A 32 -3.64 6.19 1.43
CA VAL A 32 -3.10 6.88 2.60
C VAL A 32 -1.66 7.33 2.32
N PRO A 33 -1.28 8.60 2.55
CA PRO A 33 0.10 9.05 2.41
C PRO A 33 1.07 8.26 3.29
N CYS A 34 2.19 7.84 2.72
CA CYS A 34 3.18 7.03 3.42
C CYS A 34 4.58 7.62 3.26
N ILE A 35 5.36 7.62 4.35
CA ILE A 35 6.76 8.02 4.38
C ILE A 35 7.57 6.84 4.90
N THR A 36 8.39 6.25 4.04
CA THR A 36 9.28 5.16 4.40
C THR A 36 10.58 5.68 4.98
N ILE A 37 10.91 5.23 6.20
CA ILE A 37 12.14 5.59 6.92
C ILE A 37 13.23 4.56 6.62
N ARG A 38 13.60 4.43 5.34
CA ARG A 38 14.67 3.54 4.84
C ARG A 38 15.37 4.21 3.66
N GLU A 39 16.61 3.83 3.41
CA GLU A 39 17.38 4.31 2.24
C GLU A 39 16.99 3.58 0.94
N ASN A 40 16.29 2.44 1.04
CA ASN A 40 15.84 1.63 -0.09
C ASN A 40 14.52 0.92 0.23
N THR A 41 13.84 0.46 -0.81
CA THR A 41 12.62 -0.34 -0.69
C THR A 41 12.58 -1.45 -1.73
N GLU A 42 12.09 -2.62 -1.31
CA GLU A 42 11.71 -3.73 -2.18
C GLU A 42 10.33 -3.54 -2.84
N ARG A 43 9.67 -2.40 -2.58
CA ARG A 43 8.34 -2.03 -3.08
C ARG A 43 8.39 -0.76 -3.95
N PRO A 44 9.22 -0.71 -5.01
CA PRO A 44 9.42 0.50 -5.82
C PRO A 44 8.11 1.06 -6.39
N ILE A 45 7.16 0.19 -6.75
CA ILE A 45 5.84 0.58 -7.26
C ILE A 45 5.05 1.51 -6.31
N THR A 46 5.27 1.39 -5.00
CA THR A 46 4.63 2.29 -4.01
C THR A 46 5.21 3.71 -4.08
N VAL A 47 6.45 3.86 -4.54
CA VAL A 47 7.17 5.11 -4.74
C VAL A 47 7.03 5.62 -6.19
N ASP A 48 6.92 4.75 -7.18
CA ASP A 48 6.78 5.17 -8.58
C ASP A 48 5.34 5.58 -8.89
N GLU A 49 4.37 4.79 -8.43
CA GLU A 49 2.94 5.01 -8.71
C GLU A 49 2.15 5.34 -7.45
N GLY A 50 2.47 4.71 -6.33
CA GLY A 50 1.69 4.77 -5.09
C GLY A 50 1.80 6.07 -4.30
N THR A 51 1.36 6.01 -3.04
CA THR A 51 1.34 7.16 -2.12
C THR A 51 2.63 7.32 -1.32
N ASN A 52 3.59 6.42 -1.50
CA ASN A 52 4.79 6.35 -0.66
C ASN A 52 5.89 7.32 -1.13
N VAL A 53 6.62 7.86 -0.16
CA VAL A 53 7.85 8.65 -0.33
C VAL A 53 8.96 7.98 0.49
N LEU A 54 10.09 7.66 -0.16
CA LEU A 54 11.26 7.12 0.51
C LEU A 54 12.10 8.28 1.06
N ALA A 55 12.08 8.47 2.38
CA ALA A 55 12.68 9.65 3.04
C ALA A 55 14.08 9.41 3.59
N GLY A 56 14.62 8.19 3.49
CA GLY A 56 15.86 7.82 4.14
C GLY A 56 15.73 7.85 5.66
N THR A 57 16.83 8.11 6.34
CA THR A 57 16.91 8.13 7.81
C THR A 57 17.25 9.50 8.41
N ASP A 58 17.37 10.54 7.58
CA ASP A 58 17.60 11.91 8.04
C ASP A 58 16.33 12.51 8.67
N PRO A 59 16.33 12.85 9.98
CA PRO A 59 15.17 13.43 10.64
C PRO A 59 14.67 14.73 10.00
N GLN A 60 15.54 15.55 9.42
CA GLN A 60 15.12 16.80 8.77
C GLN A 60 14.32 16.52 7.50
N VAL A 61 14.76 15.53 6.71
CA VAL A 61 14.05 15.10 5.51
C VAL A 61 12.70 14.52 5.89
N ILE A 62 12.66 13.58 6.83
CA ILE A 62 11.42 12.95 7.32
C ILE A 62 10.40 13.99 7.78
N VAL A 63 10.83 14.93 8.63
CA VAL A 63 9.96 16.00 9.14
C VAL A 63 9.49 16.93 8.02
N SER A 64 10.34 17.21 7.04
CA SER A 64 9.97 18.06 5.90
C SER A 64 8.88 17.40 5.03
N GLU A 65 8.98 16.09 4.77
CA GLU A 65 7.99 15.33 4.00
C GLU A 65 6.65 15.23 4.75
N VAL A 66 6.68 14.97 6.06
CA VAL A 66 5.46 14.99 6.90
C VAL A 66 4.77 16.34 6.78
N ARG A 67 5.52 17.44 6.90
CA ARG A 67 4.94 18.79 6.81
C ARG A 67 4.34 19.09 5.43
N LYS A 68 4.93 18.59 4.34
CA LYS A 68 4.34 18.72 2.99
C LYS A 68 3.00 18.01 2.92
N VAL A 69 2.91 16.77 3.40
CA VAL A 69 1.65 16.01 3.45
C VAL A 69 0.58 16.75 4.25
N LEU A 70 0.92 17.25 5.44
CA LEU A 70 -0.02 17.98 6.30
C LEU A 70 -0.50 19.31 5.69
N ARG A 71 0.22 19.89 4.72
CA ARG A 71 -0.22 21.07 3.95
C ARG A 71 -1.04 20.72 2.70
N GLY A 72 -1.26 19.43 2.42
CA GLY A 72 -1.90 18.97 1.18
C GLY A 72 -0.98 19.01 -0.05
N GLU A 73 0.33 19.19 0.16
CA GLU A 73 1.38 19.19 -0.87
C GLU A 73 2.08 17.82 -0.96
N GLY A 74 1.56 16.83 -0.24
CA GLY A 74 2.06 15.47 -0.27
C GLY A 74 1.89 14.83 -1.66
N LYS A 75 2.66 13.78 -1.90
CA LYS A 75 2.50 12.98 -3.11
C LYS A 75 1.08 12.40 -3.16
N ALA A 76 0.33 12.77 -4.20
CA ALA A 76 -1.03 12.26 -4.39
C ALA A 76 -1.04 10.75 -4.68
N GLY A 77 -0.11 10.29 -5.53
CA GLY A 77 -0.03 8.90 -5.97
C GLY A 77 -1.28 8.42 -6.71
N ARG A 78 -1.28 7.15 -7.09
CA ARG A 78 -2.45 6.40 -7.55
C ARG A 78 -2.36 4.97 -7.06
N ARG A 79 -3.51 4.31 -6.99
CA ARG A 79 -3.55 2.86 -6.80
C ARG A 79 -3.00 2.18 -8.07
N PRO A 80 -1.93 1.37 -7.98
CA PRO A 80 -1.37 0.69 -9.14
C PRO A 80 -2.38 -0.24 -9.81
N GLN A 81 -2.13 -0.56 -11.08
CA GLN A 81 -2.99 -1.49 -11.82
C GLN A 81 -3.04 -2.86 -11.12
N LEU A 82 -4.21 -3.50 -11.12
CA LEU A 82 -4.51 -4.79 -10.47
C LEU A 82 -4.52 -4.80 -8.93
N TRP A 83 -4.32 -3.65 -8.28
CA TRP A 83 -4.43 -3.52 -6.82
C TRP A 83 -5.89 -3.31 -6.36
N ASP A 84 -6.83 -3.97 -7.03
CA ASP A 84 -8.27 -3.83 -6.85
C ASP A 84 -8.87 -4.81 -5.82
N GLY A 85 -8.02 -5.51 -5.08
CA GLY A 85 -8.44 -6.50 -4.08
C GLY A 85 -8.85 -7.86 -4.67
N GLN A 86 -8.74 -8.08 -5.98
CA GLN A 86 -9.14 -9.33 -6.64
C GLN A 86 -7.97 -10.32 -6.85
N ALA A 87 -6.84 -10.13 -6.16
CA ALA A 87 -5.67 -10.99 -6.31
C ALA A 87 -6.00 -12.47 -5.99
N ALA A 88 -6.73 -12.72 -4.91
CA ALA A 88 -7.12 -14.08 -4.52
C ALA A 88 -7.96 -14.77 -5.60
N THR A 89 -8.97 -14.09 -6.14
CA THR A 89 -9.81 -14.60 -7.23
C THR A 89 -8.96 -14.96 -8.45
N ARG A 90 -8.09 -14.06 -8.90
CA ARG A 90 -7.20 -14.32 -10.05
C ARG A 90 -6.27 -15.50 -9.82
N ILE A 91 -5.72 -15.63 -8.62
CA ILE A 91 -4.85 -16.77 -8.27
C ILE A 91 -5.64 -18.08 -8.31
N VAL A 92 -6.85 -18.12 -7.73
CA VAL A 92 -7.72 -19.29 -7.75
C VAL A 92 -8.09 -19.67 -9.18
N ASP A 93 -8.43 -18.71 -10.02
CA ASP A 93 -8.78 -18.96 -11.44
C ASP A 93 -7.61 -19.56 -12.22
N ILE A 94 -6.39 -19.05 -12.01
CA ILE A 94 -5.18 -19.59 -12.65
C ILE A 94 -4.92 -21.02 -12.19
N LEU A 95 -5.06 -21.31 -10.89
CA LEU A 95 -4.87 -22.66 -10.34
C LEU A 95 -5.94 -23.63 -10.83
N ALA A 96 -7.20 -23.22 -10.88
CA ALA A 96 -8.29 -24.04 -11.41
C ALA A 96 -8.05 -24.40 -12.87
N ALA A 97 -7.66 -23.42 -13.70
CA ALA A 97 -7.30 -23.65 -15.09
C ALA A 97 -6.11 -24.61 -15.24
N TYR A 98 -5.07 -24.46 -14.42
CA TYR A 98 -3.91 -25.35 -14.43
C TYR A 98 -4.27 -26.79 -14.04
N LEU A 99 -5.23 -26.98 -13.13
CA LEU A 99 -5.68 -28.28 -12.65
C LEU A 99 -6.80 -28.90 -13.51
N GLY A 100 -7.25 -28.23 -14.57
CA GLY A 100 -8.38 -28.68 -15.41
C GLY A 100 -9.73 -28.64 -14.70
N GLN A 101 -9.86 -27.81 -13.66
CA GLN A 101 -11.12 -27.59 -12.95
C GLN A 101 -11.91 -26.42 -13.57
N PRO A 102 -13.25 -26.43 -13.51
CA PRO A 102 -14.04 -25.28 -13.91
C PRO A 102 -13.67 -24.06 -13.05
N ALA A 103 -13.70 -22.87 -13.65
CA ALA A 103 -13.42 -21.62 -12.94
C ALA A 103 -14.32 -21.50 -11.70
N ALA A 104 -13.74 -21.04 -10.59
CA ALA A 104 -14.51 -20.79 -9.38
C ALA A 104 -15.52 -19.69 -9.72
N THR A 105 -16.81 -20.03 -9.74
CA THR A 105 -17.85 -19.02 -9.90
C THR A 105 -17.67 -18.01 -8.78
N ALA A 106 -17.45 -16.74 -9.13
CA ALA A 106 -17.32 -15.67 -8.17
C ALA A 106 -18.52 -15.75 -7.22
N ALA A 107 -18.26 -16.06 -5.95
CA ALA A 107 -19.27 -15.95 -4.91
C ALA A 107 -19.65 -14.47 -4.87
N THR A 108 -20.80 -14.14 -5.45
CA THR A 108 -21.47 -12.86 -5.27
C THR A 108 -21.67 -12.66 -3.77
N ALA A 109 -20.95 -11.69 -3.22
CA ALA A 109 -21.24 -11.11 -1.92
C ALA A 109 -22.45 -10.18 -2.02
#